data_AF-A0A2S2PTE9-F1
#
_entry.id   AF-A0A2S2PTE9-F1
#
_cell.length_a   1.000
_cell.length_b   1.000
_cell.length_c   1.000
_cell.angle_alpha   90.00
_cell.angle_beta   90.00
_cell.angle_gamma   90.00
#
_symmetry.space_group_name_H-M   'P 1'
#
loop_
_entity.id
_entity.type
_entity.pdbx_description
1 polymer ?
#
loop_
_entity_poly.entity_id
_entity_poly.type
_entity_poly.pdbx_seq_one_letter_code
_entity_poly.pdbx_strand_id
1 'polypeptide(L)'
;MALVAGIIADRLLNSEKISKTMTRKIFTFIGVFTPGILMILQVYFGDNQVWSVVIFTIALTMNGAVTGGYLGNGLDIAPNFSGTIFGMANTLSSFGGTLSSYIVGKLTNNNQTFEQWCIVFWILAATYMCGAMVFLIFGTAKTLSWNSGPSTEESNGVSTNESEALKPLKTLSNSQ
;
A
#
# COMPACT_ATOMS: atom_id res chain seq x y z
N MET A 1 -12.92 2.17 3.16
CA MET A 1 -12.32 1.64 1.92
C MET A 1 -11.16 0.68 2.13
N ALA A 2 -10.21 0.95 3.02
CA ALA A 2 -9.06 0.06 3.23
C ALA A 2 -9.43 -1.42 3.47
N LEU A 3 -10.37 -1.70 4.39
CA LEU A 3 -10.83 -3.07 4.67
C LEU A 3 -11.47 -3.73 3.44
N VAL A 4 -12.31 -2.98 2.72
CA VAL A 4 -13.00 -3.46 1.51
C VAL A 4 -11.98 -3.74 0.41
N ALA A 5 -11.02 -2.83 0.20
CA ALA A 5 -9.95 -3.00 -0.78
C ALA A 5 -9.06 -4.20 -0.44
N GLY A 6 -8.75 -4.43 0.83
CA GLY A 6 -8.06 -5.63 1.31
C GLY A 6 -8.83 -6.90 0.99
N ILE A 7 -10.11 -6.98 1.38
CA ILE A 7 -10.95 -8.16 1.10
C ILE A 7 -11.07 -8.45 -0.40
N ILE A 8 -11.25 -7.41 -1.23
CA ILE A 8 -11.33 -7.57 -2.69
C ILE A 8 -9.97 -8.00 -3.25
N ALA A 9 -8.87 -7.40 -2.78
CA ALA A 9 -7.52 -7.78 -3.20
C ALA A 9 -7.22 -9.24 -2.86
N ASP A 10 -7.54 -9.68 -1.64
CA ASP A 10 -7.34 -11.07 -1.20
C ASP A 10 -8.18 -12.05 -2.03
N ARG A 11 -9.44 -11.68 -2.35
CA ARG A 11 -10.29 -12.48 -3.25
C ARG A 11 -9.74 -12.55 -4.67
N LEU A 12 -9.18 -11.45 -5.19
CA LEU A 12 -8.58 -11.41 -6.53
C LEU A 12 -7.28 -12.21 -6.59
N LEU A 13 -6.47 -12.16 -5.53
CA LEU A 13 -5.24 -12.93 -5.40
C LEU A 13 -5.53 -14.44 -5.29
N ASN A 14 -6.59 -14.83 -4.57
CA ASN A 14 -7.02 -16.23 -4.46
C ASN A 14 -7.69 -16.78 -5.71
N SER A 15 -8.10 -15.93 -6.66
CA SER A 15 -8.78 -16.39 -7.88
C SER A 15 -7.84 -17.01 -8.92
N GLU A 16 -6.51 -16.97 -8.73
CA GLU A 16 -5.42 -17.43 -9.64
C GLU A 16 -5.46 -16.91 -11.11
N LYS A 17 -6.53 -16.21 -11.51
CA LYS A 17 -6.74 -15.68 -12.86
C LYS A 17 -5.87 -14.48 -13.19
N ILE A 18 -5.35 -13.77 -12.19
CA ILE A 18 -4.60 -12.52 -12.36
C ILE A 18 -3.28 -12.61 -11.57
N SER A 19 -2.16 -12.29 -12.23
CA SER A 19 -0.85 -12.25 -11.58
C SER A 19 -0.85 -11.25 -10.42
N LYS A 20 -0.24 -11.64 -9.29
CA LYS A 20 -0.13 -10.78 -8.09
C LYS A 20 0.40 -9.38 -8.44
N THR A 21 1.38 -9.29 -9.34
CA THR A 21 1.93 -8.01 -9.82
C THR A 21 0.87 -7.14 -10.51
N MET A 22 0.02 -7.73 -11.34
CA MET A 22 -1.01 -7.00 -12.07
C MET A 22 -2.10 -6.49 -11.12
N THR A 23 -2.53 -7.33 -10.17
CA THR A 23 -3.47 -6.95 -9.11
C THR A 23 -2.93 -5.77 -8.31
N ARG A 24 -1.70 -5.87 -7.79
CA ARG A 24 -1.07 -4.80 -7.01
C ARG A 24 -0.91 -3.50 -7.82
N LYS A 25 -0.57 -3.58 -9.12
CA LYS A 25 -0.51 -2.42 -10.02
C LYS A 25 -1.87 -1.73 -10.18
N ILE A 26 -2.94 -2.50 -10.41
CA ILE A 26 -4.29 -1.96 -10.60
C ILE A 26 -4.79 -1.28 -9.32
N PHE A 27 -4.62 -1.93 -8.15
CA PHE A 27 -5.03 -1.34 -6.87
C PHE A 27 -4.23 -0.08 -6.54
N THR A 28 -2.91 -0.06 -6.77
CA THR A 28 -2.12 1.17 -6.58
C THR A 28 -2.51 2.24 -7.58
N PHE A 29 -2.77 1.89 -8.83
CA PHE A 29 -3.24 2.84 -9.83
C PHE A 29 -4.54 3.49 -9.38
N ILE A 30 -5.56 2.72 -9.02
CA ILE A 30 -6.83 3.28 -8.53
C ILE A 30 -6.62 4.10 -7.25
N GLY A 31 -5.80 3.61 -6.30
CA GLY A 31 -5.58 4.29 -5.02
C GLY A 31 -4.75 5.57 -5.09
N VAL A 32 -3.95 5.78 -6.13
CA VAL A 32 -3.02 6.92 -6.25
C VAL A 32 -3.37 7.83 -7.43
N PHE A 33 -3.81 7.26 -8.55
CA PHE A 33 -4.21 8.00 -9.74
C PHE A 33 -5.56 8.70 -9.55
N THR A 34 -6.53 8.05 -8.90
CA THR A 34 -7.85 8.67 -8.63
C THR A 34 -7.72 9.92 -7.76
N PRO A 35 -6.98 9.93 -6.63
CA PRO A 35 -6.68 11.17 -5.92
C PRO A 35 -5.99 12.22 -6.79
N GLY A 36 -5.07 11.83 -7.68
CA GLY A 36 -4.41 12.75 -8.61
C GLY A 36 -5.38 13.49 -9.54
N ILE A 37 -6.35 12.78 -10.14
CA ILE A 37 -7.40 13.39 -10.97
C ILE A 37 -8.31 14.29 -10.11
N LEU A 38 -8.66 13.87 -8.90
CA LEU A 38 -9.50 14.65 -8.00
C LEU A 38 -8.82 15.96 -7.58
N MET A 39 -7.48 15.99 -7.44
CA MET A 39 -6.74 17.23 -7.21
C MET A 39 -6.83 18.20 -8.40
N ILE A 40 -6.83 17.68 -9.64
CA ILE A 40 -7.04 18.53 -10.84
C ILE A 40 -8.47 19.09 -10.82
N LEU A 41 -9.47 18.26 -10.53
CA LEU A 41 -10.86 18.73 -10.40
C LEU A 41 -11.01 19.80 -9.32
N GLN A 42 -10.24 19.71 -8.24
CA GLN A 42 -10.26 20.71 -7.18
C GLN A 42 -9.77 22.10 -7.63
N VAL A 43 -8.84 22.17 -8.58
CA VAL A 43 -8.40 23.46 -9.15
C VAL A 43 -9.56 24.18 -9.86
N TYR A 44 -10.48 23.44 -10.48
CA TYR A 44 -11.59 24.02 -11.24
C TYR A 44 -12.86 24.25 -10.40
N PHE A 45 -13.16 23.36 -9.44
CA PHE A 45 -14.40 23.39 -8.66
C PHE A 45 -14.20 23.85 -7.20
N GLY A 46 -12.97 24.12 -6.79
CA GLY A 46 -12.62 24.40 -5.40
C GLY A 46 -13.03 25.79 -4.87
N ASP A 47 -13.59 26.66 -5.72
CA ASP A 47 -14.02 28.01 -5.35
C ASP A 47 -15.08 28.01 -4.23
N ASN A 48 -15.85 26.92 -4.13
CA ASN A 48 -16.77 26.70 -3.01
C ASN A 48 -16.16 25.74 -1.97
N GLN A 49 -16.22 26.14 -0.70
CA GLN A 49 -15.77 25.35 0.43
C GLN A 49 -16.42 23.95 0.49
N VAL A 50 -17.71 23.84 0.18
CA VAL A 50 -18.43 22.55 0.23
C VAL A 50 -17.87 21.57 -0.80
N TRP A 51 -17.64 22.03 -2.03
CA TRP A 51 -17.07 21.20 -3.10
C TRP A 51 -15.66 20.73 -2.77
N SER A 52 -14.81 21.63 -2.24
CA SER A 52 -13.45 21.29 -1.79
C SER A 52 -13.44 20.19 -0.72
N VAL A 53 -14.32 20.28 0.29
CA VAL A 53 -14.40 19.26 1.35
C VAL A 53 -14.88 17.92 0.80
N VAL A 54 -15.87 17.91 -0.09
CA VAL A 54 -16.39 16.67 -0.70
C VAL A 54 -15.32 15.99 -1.55
N ILE A 55 -14.62 16.74 -2.40
CA ILE A 55 -13.56 16.21 -3.27
C ILE A 55 -12.42 15.63 -2.42
N PHE A 56 -11.96 16.33 -1.38
CA PHE A 56 -10.94 15.81 -0.47
C PHE A 56 -11.38 14.54 0.25
N THR A 57 -12.64 14.51 0.72
CA THR A 57 -13.18 13.34 1.42
C THR A 57 -13.20 12.12 0.52
N ILE A 58 -13.64 12.29 -0.74
CA ILE A 58 -13.63 11.22 -1.74
C ILE A 58 -12.20 10.80 -2.07
N ALA A 59 -11.28 11.76 -2.26
CA ALA A 59 -9.88 11.48 -2.55
C ALA A 59 -9.22 10.66 -1.44
N LEU A 60 -9.38 11.06 -0.18
CA LEU A 60 -8.84 10.34 0.97
C LEU A 60 -9.48 8.95 1.13
N THR A 61 -10.79 8.86 0.88
CA THR A 61 -11.53 7.60 0.92
C THR A 61 -11.01 6.62 -0.15
N MET A 62 -10.81 7.09 -1.38
CA MET A 62 -10.22 6.30 -2.48
C MET A 62 -8.75 5.94 -2.20
N ASN A 63 -7.99 6.83 -1.57
CA ASN A 63 -6.60 6.57 -1.21
C ASN A 63 -6.44 5.36 -0.28
N GLY A 64 -7.46 5.05 0.53
CA GLY A 64 -7.48 3.81 1.32
C GLY A 64 -7.31 2.52 0.52
N ALA A 65 -7.57 2.52 -0.80
CA ALA A 65 -7.31 1.38 -1.69
C ALA A 65 -5.83 0.99 -1.80
N VAL A 66 -4.92 1.91 -1.42
CA VAL A 66 -3.46 1.67 -1.34
C VAL A 66 -3.09 0.47 -0.46
N THR A 67 -3.90 0.17 0.56
CA THR A 67 -3.68 -0.98 1.46
C THR A 67 -3.67 -2.32 0.71
N GLY A 68 -4.49 -2.46 -0.33
CA GLY A 68 -4.46 -3.61 -1.26
C GLY A 68 -3.43 -3.48 -2.39
N GLY A 69 -2.81 -2.31 -2.55
CA GLY A 69 -1.81 -1.98 -3.57
C GLY A 69 -0.37 -2.10 -3.03
N TYR A 70 0.40 -1.01 -3.13
CA TYR A 70 1.85 -1.02 -2.85
C TYR A 70 2.20 -1.38 -1.40
N LEU A 71 1.28 -1.19 -0.45
CA LEU A 71 1.54 -1.47 0.96
C LEU A 71 1.74 -2.97 1.21
N GLY A 72 1.02 -3.84 0.49
CA GLY A 72 1.26 -5.28 0.50
C GLY A 72 2.47 -5.70 -0.37
N ASN A 73 2.86 -4.86 -1.34
CA ASN A 73 3.90 -5.21 -2.32
C ASN A 73 5.28 -5.40 -1.69
N GLY A 74 5.62 -4.67 -0.63
CA GLY A 74 6.90 -4.84 0.07
C GLY A 74 7.01 -6.20 0.78
N LEU A 75 5.90 -6.68 1.35
CA LEU A 75 5.80 -8.00 1.96
C LEU A 75 5.87 -9.11 0.90
N ASP A 76 5.23 -8.88 -0.25
CA ASP A 76 5.26 -9.82 -1.39
C ASP A 76 6.67 -9.94 -2.03
N ILE A 77 7.47 -8.86 -2.02
CA ILE A 77 8.81 -8.81 -2.62
C ILE A 77 9.87 -9.47 -1.72
N ALA A 78 9.91 -9.12 -0.43
CA ALA A 78 10.99 -9.51 0.47
C ALA A 78 10.47 -9.64 1.92
N PRO A 79 9.79 -10.74 2.27
CA PRO A 79 9.23 -10.93 3.61
C PRO A 79 10.30 -10.82 4.72
N ASN A 80 11.49 -11.38 4.50
CA ASN A 80 12.58 -11.41 5.50
C ASN A 80 13.22 -10.03 5.75
N PHE A 81 13.18 -9.13 4.76
CA PHE A 81 13.77 -7.78 4.85
C PHE A 81 12.72 -6.67 4.85
N SER A 82 11.44 -7.02 4.92
CA SER A 82 10.31 -6.11 4.79
C SER A 82 10.38 -4.96 5.80
N GLY A 83 10.65 -5.27 7.07
CA GLY A 83 10.76 -4.26 8.14
C GLY A 83 11.81 -3.18 7.84
N THR A 84 13.00 -3.57 7.37
CA THR A 84 14.08 -2.63 7.02
C THR A 84 13.73 -1.79 5.79
N ILE A 85 13.13 -2.40 4.76
CA ILE A 85 12.69 -1.69 3.55
C ILE A 85 11.60 -0.68 3.88
N PHE A 86 10.59 -1.09 4.65
CA PHE A 86 9.54 -0.19 5.11
C PHE A 86 10.08 0.91 6.02
N GLY A 87 11.05 0.60 6.89
CA GLY A 87 11.73 1.60 7.72
C GLY A 87 12.40 2.69 6.88
N MET A 88 13.21 2.29 5.89
CA MET A 88 13.85 3.23 4.97
C MET A 88 12.82 4.05 4.17
N ALA A 89 11.77 3.40 3.67
CA ALA A 89 10.70 4.06 2.94
C ALA A 89 9.95 5.10 3.81
N ASN A 90 9.69 4.79 5.07
CA ASN A 90 9.04 5.72 6.02
C ASN A 90 9.94 6.90 6.35
N THR A 91 11.25 6.69 6.51
CA THR A 91 12.21 7.78 6.71
C THR A 91 12.22 8.72 5.52
N LEU A 92 12.31 8.19 4.29
CA LEU A 92 12.26 9.01 3.08
C LEU A 92 10.91 9.74 2.93
N SER A 93 9.82 9.06 3.28
CA SER A 93 8.47 9.67 3.30
C SER A 93 8.37 10.81 4.32
N SER A 94 9.00 10.67 5.48
CA SER A 94 9.02 11.71 6.52
C SER A 94 9.81 12.94 6.07
N PHE A 95 10.95 12.75 5.40
CA PHE A 95 11.69 13.84 4.76
C PHE A 95 10.85 14.52 3.67
N GLY A 96 10.18 13.75 2.83
CA GLY A 96 9.27 14.26 1.80
C GLY A 96 8.11 15.07 2.40
N GLY A 97 7.49 14.60 3.48
CA GLY A 97 6.42 15.31 4.19
C GLY A 97 6.91 16.61 4.84
N THR A 98 8.12 16.61 5.38
CA THR A 98 8.75 17.81 5.95
C THR A 98 9.01 18.86 4.86
N LEU A 99 9.56 18.44 3.71
CA LEU A 99 9.80 19.31 2.57
C LEU A 99 8.50 19.85 1.97
N SER A 100 7.47 19.00 1.84
CA SER A 100 6.14 19.40 1.38
C SER A 100 5.55 20.49 2.27
N SER A 101 5.61 20.32 3.60
CA SER A 101 5.12 21.30 4.57
C SER A 101 5.86 22.63 4.47
N TYR A 102 7.18 22.60 4.24
CA TYR A 102 7.98 23.81 4.03
C TYR A 102 7.57 24.57 2.77
N ILE A 103 7.36 23.85 1.65
CA ILE A 103 6.93 24.44 0.38
C ILE A 103 5.53 25.06 0.50
N VAL A 104 4.57 24.34 1.07
CA VAL A 104 3.20 24.84 1.29
C VAL A 104 3.21 26.05 2.22
N GLY A 105 4.02 26.00 3.28
CA GLY A 105 4.17 27.11 4.23
C GLY A 105 4.76 28.38 3.60
N LYS A 106 5.68 28.23 2.63
CA LYS A 106 6.23 29.34 1.83
C LYS A 106 5.22 29.89 0.83
N LEU A 107 4.52 29.02 0.10
CA LEU A 107 3.51 29.41 -0.91
C LEU A 107 2.31 30.12 -0.28
N THR A 108 1.92 29.71 0.92
CA THR A 108 0.74 30.24 1.62
C THR A 108 1.08 31.44 2.53
N ASN A 109 2.36 31.79 2.68
CA ASN A 109 2.78 32.88 3.55
C ASN A 109 2.39 34.23 2.93
N ASN A 110 1.56 35.02 3.62
CA ASN A 110 1.06 36.35 3.26
C ASN A 110 -0.05 36.45 2.19
N ASN A 111 -0.45 35.37 1.52
CA ASN A 111 -1.57 35.41 0.56
C ASN A 111 -2.35 34.08 0.57
N GLN A 112 -3.30 33.93 1.49
CA GLN A 112 -4.21 32.78 1.57
C GLN A 112 -5.34 32.85 0.53
N THR A 113 -5.02 33.20 -0.71
CA THR A 113 -5.99 33.26 -1.80
C THR A 113 -6.15 31.88 -2.44
N PHE A 114 -7.34 31.63 -3.00
CA PHE A 114 -7.64 30.39 -3.72
C PHE A 114 -6.63 30.11 -4.86
N GLU A 115 -6.18 31.17 -5.54
CA GLU A 115 -5.21 31.08 -6.63
C GLU A 115 -3.85 30.50 -6.21
N GLN A 116 -3.35 30.84 -5.00
CA GLN A 116 -2.12 30.25 -4.47
C GLN A 116 -2.31 28.77 -4.13
N TRP A 117 -3.50 28.40 -3.61
CA TRP A 117 -3.84 27.01 -3.34
C TRP A 117 -3.97 26.17 -4.61
N CYS A 118 -4.39 26.76 -5.75
CA CYS A 118 -4.37 26.09 -7.04
C CYS A 118 -2.97 25.63 -7.42
N ILE A 119 -1.92 26.41 -7.12
CA ILE A 119 -0.52 26.01 -7.34
C ILE A 119 -0.18 24.77 -6.50
N VAL A 120 -0.61 24.76 -5.22
CA VAL A 120 -0.42 23.60 -4.33
C VAL A 120 -1.14 22.36 -4.87
N PHE A 121 -2.38 22.49 -5.33
CA PHE A 121 -3.14 21.39 -5.90
C PHE A 121 -2.52 20.85 -7.19
N TRP A 122 -1.96 21.72 -8.03
CA TRP A 122 -1.19 21.29 -9.21
C TRP A 122 0.06 20.50 -8.84
N ILE A 123 0.81 20.93 -7.82
CA ILE A 123 1.98 20.19 -7.31
C ILE A 123 1.56 18.81 -6.77
N LEU A 124 0.45 18.75 -6.03
CA LEU A 124 -0.10 17.49 -5.53
C LEU A 124 -0.51 16.57 -6.67
N ALA A 125 -1.27 17.07 -7.65
CA ALA A 125 -1.69 16.31 -8.82
C ALA A 125 -0.49 15.73 -9.59
N ALA A 126 0.53 16.56 -9.86
CA ALA A 126 1.76 16.14 -10.52
C ALA A 126 2.50 15.05 -9.72
N THR A 127 2.60 15.20 -8.40
CA THR A 127 3.25 14.23 -7.52
C THR A 127 2.50 12.89 -7.51
N TYR A 128 1.16 12.92 -7.42
CA TYR A 128 0.32 11.71 -7.48
C TYR A 128 0.44 11.00 -8.83
N MET A 129 0.36 11.74 -9.94
CA MET A 129 0.46 11.14 -11.28
C MET A 129 1.86 10.58 -11.56
N CYS A 130 2.91 11.32 -11.19
CA CYS A 130 4.30 10.86 -11.33
C CYS A 130 4.53 9.59 -10.50
N GLY A 131 4.11 9.58 -9.23
CA GLY A 131 4.21 8.42 -8.35
C GLY A 131 3.46 7.21 -8.90
N ALA A 132 2.24 7.40 -9.38
CA ALA A 132 1.46 6.34 -10.01
C ALA A 132 2.15 5.80 -11.27
N MET A 133 2.69 6.67 -12.11
CA MET A 133 3.35 6.28 -13.36
C MET A 133 4.66 5.53 -13.12
N VAL A 134 5.49 5.99 -12.18
CA VAL A 134 6.71 5.29 -11.75
C VAL A 134 6.34 3.90 -11.22
N PHE A 135 5.30 3.79 -10.38
CA PHE A 135 4.86 2.49 -9.86
C PHE A 135 4.30 1.57 -10.95
N LEU A 136 3.59 2.11 -11.94
CA LEU A 136 3.11 1.32 -13.07
C LEU A 136 4.24 0.74 -13.92
N ILE A 137 5.29 1.53 -14.17
CA ILE A 137 6.43 1.13 -15.00
C ILE A 137 7.33 0.15 -14.23
N PHE A 138 7.76 0.52 -13.03
CA PHE A 138 8.79 -0.21 -12.27
C PHE A 138 8.25 -1.20 -11.24
N GLY A 139 6.97 -1.09 -10.86
CA GLY A 139 6.39 -1.94 -9.83
C GLY A 139 6.40 -3.41 -10.23
N THR A 140 6.82 -4.27 -9.30
CA THR A 140 6.72 -5.73 -9.42
C THR A 140 6.32 -6.31 -8.07
N ALA A 141 5.53 -7.37 -8.05
CA ALA A 141 5.14 -8.10 -6.83
C ALA A 141 5.72 -9.53 -6.82
N LYS A 142 6.84 -9.74 -7.52
CA LYS A 142 7.56 -11.01 -7.52
C LYS A 142 8.57 -11.01 -6.38
N THR A 143 8.67 -12.12 -5.66
CA THR A 143 9.73 -12.36 -4.68
C THR A 143 11.09 -12.27 -5.36
N LEU A 144 11.97 -11.38 -4.89
CA LEU A 144 13.31 -11.26 -5.47
C LEU A 144 14.24 -12.37 -4.94
N SER A 145 15.18 -12.81 -5.78
CA SER A 145 16.08 -13.94 -5.53
C SER A 145 17.04 -13.77 -4.35
N TRP A 146 17.29 -12.52 -3.92
CA TRP A 146 18.11 -12.20 -2.75
C TRP A 146 17.34 -12.28 -1.43
N ASN A 147 16.03 -12.60 -1.46
CA ASN A 147 15.24 -12.85 -0.25
C ASN A 147 15.74 -14.07 0.57
N SER A 148 16.67 -14.85 0.03
CA SER A 148 17.45 -15.86 0.72
C SER A 148 18.41 -15.20 1.72
N GLY A 149 17.92 -14.86 2.92
CA GLY A 149 18.76 -14.76 4.11
C GLY A 149 19.34 -16.14 4.46
N PRO A 150 20.40 -16.23 5.30
CA PRO A 150 21.05 -17.51 5.62
C PRO A 150 19.99 -18.48 6.13
N SER A 151 20.02 -19.70 5.58
CA SER A 151 19.16 -20.82 5.96
C SER A 151 18.94 -20.88 7.48
N THR A 152 17.77 -20.49 7.93
CA THR A 152 17.19 -21.15 9.09
C THR A 152 16.28 -22.21 8.51
N GLU A 153 16.83 -23.42 8.42
CA GLU A 153 16.00 -24.61 8.41
C GLU A 153 15.07 -24.50 9.61
N GLU A 154 13.77 -24.31 9.39
CA GLU A 154 12.77 -24.88 10.28
C GLU A 154 11.44 -25.06 9.56
N SER A 155 11.20 -26.33 9.26
CA SER A 155 9.92 -27.02 9.07
C SER A 155 9.13 -26.76 7.79
N ASN A 156 9.43 -27.61 6.80
CA ASN A 156 8.37 -28.38 6.13
C ASN A 156 7.51 -29.12 7.17
N GLY A 157 6.20 -29.24 6.90
CA GLY A 157 5.23 -30.05 7.64
C GLY A 157 4.23 -29.16 8.36
N VAL A 158 2.92 -29.18 8.08
CA VAL A 158 2.09 -30.39 8.04
C VAL A 158 0.87 -30.14 7.16
N SER A 159 0.76 -30.90 6.05
CA SER A 159 -0.53 -31.37 5.58
C SER A 159 -0.56 -32.89 5.71
N THR A 160 -1.51 -33.35 6.53
CA THR A 160 -2.29 -34.58 6.32
C THR A 160 -1.65 -35.92 6.71
N ASN A 161 -2.29 -36.52 7.72
CA ASN A 161 -2.39 -37.95 8.07
C ASN A 161 -1.26 -38.60 8.89
N GLU A 162 -1.42 -38.62 10.22
CA GLU A 162 -0.92 -39.74 11.03
C GLU A 162 -1.83 -40.00 12.25
N SER A 163 -3.07 -40.40 11.96
CA SER A 163 -3.96 -41.09 12.90
C SER A 163 -3.46 -42.52 13.26
N GLU A 164 -2.17 -42.81 13.14
CA GLU A 164 -1.57 -44.14 13.38
C GLU A 164 -0.58 -44.21 14.55
N ALA A 165 -0.05 -43.08 15.06
CA ALA A 165 0.97 -43.10 16.13
C ALA A 165 0.42 -43.21 17.57
N LEU A 166 -0.91 -43.26 17.77
CA LEU A 166 -1.54 -43.26 19.11
C LEU A 166 -1.76 -44.65 19.74
N LYS A 167 -1.14 -45.70 19.22
CA LYS A 167 -1.07 -47.04 19.86
C LYS A 167 0.41 -47.43 20.03
N PRO A 168 1.14 -46.96 21.06
CA PRO A 168 1.15 -47.73 22.31
C PRO A 168 1.66 -46.90 23.52
N LEU A 169 0.86 -46.00 24.09
CA LEU A 169 1.24 -45.33 25.36
C LEU A 169 0.16 -45.41 26.46
N LYS A 170 -0.82 -46.30 26.31
CA LYS A 170 -1.77 -46.64 27.39
C LYS A 170 -1.35 -47.83 28.26
N THR A 171 -0.23 -48.51 27.96
CA THR A 171 0.20 -49.72 28.69
C THR A 171 1.17 -49.47 29.84
N LEU A 172 1.64 -48.23 30.08
CA LEU A 172 2.60 -47.92 31.16
C LEU A 172 2.06 -47.03 32.28
N SER A 173 0.74 -46.75 32.29
CA SER A 173 0.08 -45.95 33.35
C SER A 173 -0.77 -46.77 34.33
N ASN A 174 -0.79 -48.10 34.22
CA ASN A 174 -1.27 -48.96 35.31
C ASN A 174 -0.06 -49.62 35.95
N SER A 175 0.64 -48.81 36.75
CA SER A 175 1.43 -49.30 37.88
C SER A 175 0.58 -50.23 38.74
N GLN A 176 1.25 -51.23 39.31
CA GLN A 176 1.10 -51.68 40.70
C GLN A 176 -0.31 -51.91 41.25
#